data_AF-A0A530YYG8-F1
#
_entry.id   AF-A0A530YYG8-F1
#
_cell.length_a   1.000
_cell.length_b   1.000
_cell.length_c   1.000
_cell.angle_alpha   90.00
_cell.angle_beta   90.00
_cell.angle_gamma   90.00
#
_symmetry.space_group_name_H-M   'P 1'
#
loop_
_entity.id
_entity.type
_entity.pdbx_description
1 polymer ?
#
loop_
_entity_poly.entity_id
_entity_poly.type
_entity_poly.pdbx_seq_one_letter_code
_entity_poly.pdbx_strand_id
1 'polypeptide(L)'
;MIQIVERGAARAGGLAKLAFALGIRHQAFYSWKRVPAERVLAFERLTGISRHEQRPDLFGPPPDVAAGHIGAGPAASQAGAGHPSTGARK
;
A
#
# COMPACT_ATOMS: atom_id res chain seq x y z
N MET A 1 13.15 19.79 -5.73
CA MET A 1 12.09 19.39 -4.78
C MET A 1 10.99 18.72 -5.58
N ILE A 2 10.42 17.61 -5.10
CA ILE A 2 9.38 16.88 -5.84
C ILE A 2 7.99 17.47 -5.56
N GLN A 3 7.15 17.51 -6.59
CA GLN A 3 5.79 18.09 -6.53
C GLN A 3 4.91 17.45 -5.44
N ILE A 4 5.12 16.17 -5.15
CA ILE A 4 4.40 15.45 -4.09
C ILE A 4 4.66 16.03 -2.70
N VAL A 5 5.89 16.49 -2.43
CA VAL A 5 6.23 17.11 -1.15
C VAL A 5 5.52 18.46 -1.02
N GLU A 6 5.48 19.26 -2.09
CA GLU A 6 4.80 20.56 -2.11
C GLU A 6 3.29 20.39 -1.92
N ARG A 7 2.67 19.45 -2.63
CA ARG A 7 1.24 19.12 -2.48
C ARG A 7 0.92 18.58 -1.08
N GLY A 8 1.80 17.73 -0.55
CA GLY A 8 1.70 17.21 0.81
C GLY A 8 1.81 18.31 1.86
N ALA A 9 2.74 19.24 1.66
CA ALA A 9 2.91 20.40 2.53
C ALA A 9 1.68 21.31 2.50
N ALA A 10 1.11 21.59 1.32
CA ALA A 10 -0.11 22.38 1.20
C ALA A 10 -1.28 21.76 2.00
N ARG A 11 -1.40 20.42 2.00
CA ARG A 11 -2.43 19.69 2.75
C ARG A 11 -2.15 19.61 4.25
N ALA A 12 -0.88 19.50 4.64
CA ALA A 12 -0.45 19.43 6.05
C ALA A 12 -0.37 20.80 6.75
N GLY A 13 -0.56 21.91 6.02
CA GLY A 13 -0.44 23.27 6.56
C GLY A 13 0.99 23.82 6.57
N GLY A 14 1.85 23.32 5.70
CA GLY A 14 3.19 23.83 5.42
C GLY A 14 4.29 22.77 5.50
N LEU A 15 5.42 23.07 4.86
CA LEU A 15 6.62 22.22 4.83
C LEU A 15 7.20 21.98 6.23
N ALA A 16 7.21 23.01 7.08
CA ALA A 16 7.74 22.92 8.44
C ALA A 16 6.92 21.95 9.32
N LYS A 17 5.59 22.05 9.23
CA LYS A 17 4.67 21.19 10.00
C LYS A 17 4.75 19.73 9.52
N LEU A 18 4.86 19.54 8.20
CA LEU A 18 5.09 18.23 7.60
C LEU A 18 6.43 17.61 8.02
N ALA A 19 7.53 18.39 8.00
CA ALA A 19 8.85 17.93 8.44
C ALA A 19 8.84 17.51 9.91
N PHE A 20 8.24 18.35 10.77
CA PHE A 20 8.11 18.07 12.20
C PHE A 20 7.32 16.79 12.46
N ALA A 21 6.17 16.61 11.79
CA ALA A 21 5.35 15.41 11.92
C ALA A 21 6.03 14.14 11.37
N LEU A 22 6.90 14.26 10.37
CA LEU A 22 7.72 13.17 9.84
C LEU A 22 8.99 12.89 10.67
N GLY A 23 9.30 13.73 11.68
CA GLY A 23 10.52 13.62 12.47
C GLY A 23 11.79 13.87 11.65
N ILE A 24 11.73 14.68 10.60
CA ILE A 24 12.86 15.01 9.74
C ILE A 24 13.17 16.49 9.74
N ARG A 25 14.40 16.81 9.33
CA ARG A 25 14.78 18.19 9.04
C ARG A 25 14.17 18.62 7.70
N HIS A 26 13.74 19.88 7.62
CA HIS A 26 13.21 20.48 6.38
C HIS A 26 14.14 20.28 5.16
N GLN A 27 15.46 20.37 5.37
CA GLN A 27 16.48 20.14 4.35
C GLN A 27 16.45 18.72 3.73
N ALA A 28 15.91 17.72 4.43
CA ALA A 28 15.81 16.35 3.91
C ALA A 28 14.95 16.26 2.65
N PHE A 29 13.92 17.10 2.52
CA PHE A 29 13.04 17.14 1.35
C PHE A 29 13.79 17.48 0.05
N TYR A 30 14.86 18.26 0.13
CA TYR A 30 15.64 18.68 -1.04
C TYR A 30 16.46 17.52 -1.61
N SER A 31 16.90 16.60 -0.75
CA SER A 31 17.63 15.39 -1.14
C SER A 31 16.71 14.31 -1.71
N TRP A 32 15.39 14.45 -1.57
CA TRP A 32 14.45 13.44 -2.05
C TRP A 32 14.22 13.58 -3.55
N LYS A 33 14.68 12.58 -4.29
CA LYS A 33 14.17 12.34 -5.66
C LYS A 33 12.79 11.67 -5.66
N ARG A 34 12.41 11.01 -4.55
CA ARG A 34 11.11 10.39 -4.32
C ARG A 34 10.86 10.20 -2.83
N VAL A 35 9.61 9.93 -2.43
CA VAL A 35 9.28 9.64 -1.02
C VAL A 35 9.88 8.28 -0.59
N PRO A 36 10.69 8.23 0.49
CA PRO A 36 11.25 6.98 1.01
C PRO A 36 10.15 6.00 1.47
N ALA A 37 10.35 4.69 1.30
CA ALA A 37 9.29 3.69 1.54
C ALA A 37 8.92 3.65 3.02
N GLU A 38 9.92 3.78 3.88
CA GLU A 38 9.77 3.83 5.33
C GLU A 38 8.88 4.99 5.79
N ARG A 39 8.79 6.05 4.97
CA ARG A 39 8.05 7.29 5.31
C ARG A 39 6.75 7.44 4.52
N VAL A 40 6.54 6.65 3.47
CA VAL A 40 5.33 6.69 2.63
C VAL A 40 4.07 6.54 3.46
N LEU A 41 4.07 5.63 4.44
CA LEU A 41 2.90 5.40 5.30
C LEU A 41 2.62 6.59 6.23
N ALA A 42 3.66 7.18 6.82
CA ALA A 42 3.52 8.38 7.64
C ALA A 42 3.08 9.58 6.79
N PHE A 43 3.64 9.72 5.59
CA PHE A 43 3.30 10.77 4.64
C PHE A 43 1.86 10.64 4.14
N GLU A 44 1.40 9.42 3.83
CA GLU A 44 0.00 9.13 3.44
C GLU A 44 -0.96 9.52 4.57
N ARG A 45 -0.64 9.20 5.83
CA ARG A 45 -1.46 9.57 6.99
C ARG A 45 -1.55 11.08 7.22
N LEU A 46 -0.46 11.81 7.00
CA LEU A 46 -0.40 13.26 7.25
C LEU A 46 -1.01 14.08 6.11
N THR A 47 -0.82 13.64 4.88
CA THR A 47 -1.19 14.41 3.69
C THR A 47 -2.42 13.86 2.99
N GLY A 48 -2.82 12.63 3.28
CA GLY A 48 -3.89 11.93 2.56
C GLY A 48 -3.57 11.65 1.09
N ILE A 49 -2.29 11.69 0.69
CA ILE A 49 -1.86 11.35 -0.68
C ILE A 49 -1.57 9.86 -0.73
N SER A 50 -2.20 9.13 -1.64
CA SER A 50 -2.06 7.68 -1.76
C SER A 50 -0.62 7.27 -2.08
N ARG A 51 -0.13 6.19 -1.46
CA ARG A 51 1.18 5.59 -1.77
C ARG A 51 1.42 5.27 -3.25
N HIS A 52 0.37 5.01 -4.01
CA HIS A 52 0.43 4.78 -5.47
C HIS A 52 0.87 6.04 -6.23
N GLU A 53 0.46 7.23 -5.80
CA GLU A 53 0.96 8.50 -6.36
C GLU A 53 2.39 8.78 -5.87
N GLN A 54 2.68 8.52 -4.60
CA GLN A 54 4.02 8.75 -4.03
C GLN A 54 5.09 7.86 -4.66
N ARG A 55 4.74 6.59 -4.92
CA ARG A 55 5.60 5.54 -5.46
C ARG A 55 4.87 4.67 -6.49
N PRO A 56 4.65 5.18 -7.71
CA PRO A 56 4.05 4.37 -8.76
C PRO A 56 4.94 3.18 -9.17
N ASP A 57 6.27 3.21 -8.98
CA ASP A 57 7.12 2.03 -9.26
C ASP A 57 6.84 0.86 -8.33
N LEU A 58 6.57 1.15 -7.05
CA LEU A 58 6.57 0.11 -6.03
C LEU A 58 5.16 -0.43 -5.78
N PHE A 59 4.15 0.44 -5.94
CA PHE A 59 2.75 0.08 -5.73
C PHE A 59 1.95 -0.05 -7.03
N GLY A 60 2.56 0.20 -8.19
CA GLY A 60 1.89 0.18 -9.48
C GLY A 60 0.84 1.30 -9.62
N PRO A 61 0.11 1.33 -10.75
CA PRO A 61 -1.05 2.21 -10.90
C PRO A 61 -2.08 1.96 -9.80
N PRO A 62 -2.85 2.98 -9.38
CA PRO A 62 -3.92 2.80 -8.42
C PRO A 62 -4.85 1.69 -8.91
N PRO A 63 -5.34 0.80 -8.03
CA PRO A 63 -6.24 -0.27 -8.43
C PRO A 63 -7.55 0.36 -8.89
N ASP A 64 -7.69 0.57 -10.19
CA ASP A 64 -8.96 0.80 -10.85
C ASP A 64 -9.71 -0.53 -10.84
N VAL A 65 -10.35 -0.86 -9.71
CA VAL A 65 -11.43 -1.85 -9.48
C VAL A 65 -11.53 -3.12 -10.37
N ALA A 66 -10.45 -3.63 -10.96
CA ALA A 66 -10.50 -4.79 -11.85
C ALA A 66 -9.30 -5.72 -11.65
N ALA A 67 -9.65 -6.96 -11.28
CA ALA A 67 -8.86 -8.18 -11.44
C ALA A 67 -7.65 -8.42 -10.52
N GLY A 68 -7.93 -9.09 -9.39
CA GLY A 68 -7.17 -10.28 -9.00
C GLY A 68 -5.82 -10.08 -8.32
N HIS A 69 -5.82 -9.84 -7.01
CA HIS A 69 -4.78 -10.43 -6.18
C HIS A 69 -5.35 -11.72 -5.57
N ILE A 70 -5.05 -12.83 -6.23
CA ILE A 70 -5.25 -14.16 -5.66
C ILE A 70 -4.42 -14.26 -4.39
N GLY A 71 -5.07 -14.60 -3.29
CA GLY A 71 -4.40 -15.12 -2.11
C GLY A 71 -3.74 -16.45 -2.49
N ALA A 72 -2.45 -16.41 -2.82
CA ALA A 72 -1.61 -17.61 -2.86
C ALA A 72 -1.17 -17.92 -1.42
N GLY A 73 -2.07 -18.53 -0.66
CA GLY A 73 -1.74 -19.35 0.48
C GLY A 73 -2.56 -20.63 0.36
N PRO A 74 -1.96 -21.81 0.11
CA PRO A 74 -2.71 -23.07 0.16
C PRO A 74 -2.90 -23.41 1.64
N ALA A 75 -3.88 -22.76 2.28
CA ALA A 75 -4.31 -23.12 3.62
C ALA A 75 -5.38 -24.22 3.50
N ALA A 76 -5.02 -25.36 4.09
CA ALA A 76 -5.79 -26.58 4.22
C ALA A 76 -7.29 -26.36 4.53
N SER A 77 -8.14 -27.19 3.93
CA SER A 77 -9.08 -28.07 4.62
C SER A 77 -10.20 -28.47 3.65
N GLN A 78 -10.11 -29.68 3.09
CA GLN A 78 -11.30 -30.43 2.71
C GLN A 78 -11.33 -31.69 3.55
N ALA A 79 -11.92 -31.53 4.74
CA ALA A 79 -12.49 -32.62 5.51
C ALA A 79 -13.65 -33.24 4.70
N GLY A 80 -13.75 -34.57 4.75
CA GLY A 80 -14.55 -35.36 3.83
C GLY A 80 -16.06 -35.35 4.02
N ALA A 81 -16.72 -36.12 3.15
CA ALA A 81 -18.02 -36.71 3.38
C ALA A 81 -18.11 -37.98 2.52
N GLY A 82 -18.49 -39.10 3.14
CA GLY A 82 -18.51 -40.42 2.51
C GLY A 82 -19.73 -40.72 1.64
N HIS A 83 -19.66 -41.89 1.00
CA HIS A 83 -20.71 -42.85 0.59
C HIS A 83 -21.96 -42.34 -0.17
N PRO A 84 -22.35 -43.04 -1.25
CA PRO A 84 -23.12 -44.30 -1.11
C PRO A 84 -22.64 -45.40 -2.09
N SER A 85 -22.46 -46.65 -1.66
CA SER A 85 -23.45 -47.74 -1.44
C SER A 85 -23.98 -48.42 -2.72
N THR A 86 -24.03 -49.77 -2.65
CA THR A 86 -24.75 -50.75 -3.50
C THR A 86 -24.02 -51.19 -4.79
N GLY A 87 -23.66 -52.45 -5.05
CA GLY A 87 -24.00 -53.76 -4.48
C GLY A 87 -24.46 -54.72 -5.59
N ALA A 88 -23.74 -55.83 -5.84
CA ALA A 88 -24.22 -57.09 -6.48
C ALA A 88 -23.01 -58.03 -6.68
N ARG A 89 -22.88 -59.16 -5.95
CA ARG A 89 -23.38 -60.52 -6.29
C ARG A 89 -22.86 -60.97 -7.68
N LYS A 90 -22.12 -62.07 -7.86
CA LYS A 90 -22.19 -63.43 -7.31
C LYS A 90 -20.91 -64.18 -7.71
#